data_AF-A0A9Q0Q102-F1
#
_entry.id   AF-A0A9Q0Q102-F1
#
_cell.length_a   1.000
_cell.length_b   1.000
_cell.length_c   1.000
_cell.angle_alpha   90.00
_cell.angle_beta   90.00
_cell.angle_gamma   90.00
#
_symmetry.space_group_name_H-M   'P 1'
#
loop_
_entity.id
_entity.type
_entity.pdbx_description
1 polymer ?
#
loop_
_entity_poly.entity_id
_entity_poly.type
_entity_poly.pdbx_seq_one_letter_code
_entity_poly.pdbx_strand_id
1 'polypeptide(L)'
;MPLNDLPEGCIANALSFTTPQDVGRLSVVSPIFMSAAVSDVVWERFLPRDLESILSTSPDGSRLLASAASKKELYFSLCENPVLVDNGRKSFSLEKKSGKKCCRLSARDLLITWGDAPRYWSWNSDPASRFPEVAELISVCWLEIRAKINTSMLSPTTLHTAYLVLKFSRETYCDGLDDQPVEVAMKLDGEESCTRTVSWNAERRWGQERGDGWLEIELGEFLTKEGKDEELEMRVFDSSSHWKRGLIVEGIEIRPKQGARGAGRSRMHRMEFILGVGMQKPTSF
;
A
#
# COMPACT_ATOMS: atom_id res chain seq x y z
N MET A 1 36.68 18.28 1.06
CA MET A 1 36.79 17.13 1.97
C MET A 1 36.14 15.94 1.29
N PRO A 2 36.87 14.83 1.09
CA PRO A 2 36.30 13.57 0.61
C PRO A 2 35.12 13.11 1.48
N LEU A 3 34.09 12.51 0.88
CA LEU A 3 32.88 12.07 1.59
C LEU A 3 33.18 10.97 2.63
N ASN A 4 34.24 10.18 2.41
CA ASN A 4 34.70 9.13 3.32
C ASN A 4 35.42 9.67 4.58
N ASP A 5 35.75 10.96 4.61
CA ASP A 5 36.43 11.57 5.77
C ASP A 5 35.41 12.16 6.77
N LEU A 6 34.11 12.15 6.43
CA LEU A 6 33.06 12.60 7.33
C LEU A 6 32.86 11.60 8.48
N PRO A 7 32.56 12.07 9.70
CA PRO A 7 32.16 11.18 10.79
C PRO A 7 30.95 10.32 10.41
N GLU A 8 30.92 9.08 10.87
CA GLU A 8 29.84 8.12 10.59
C GLU A 8 28.45 8.70 10.90
N GLY A 9 28.31 9.41 12.02
CA GLY A 9 27.05 10.07 12.40
C GLY A 9 26.58 11.14 11.41
N CYS A 10 27.50 11.86 10.76
CA CYS A 10 27.16 12.82 9.70
C CYS A 10 26.65 12.10 8.45
N ILE A 11 27.27 10.97 8.10
CA ILE A 11 26.84 10.13 6.97
C ILE A 11 25.47 9.52 7.29
N ALA A 12 25.27 8.95 8.48
CA ALA A 12 23.99 8.39 8.92
C ALA A 12 22.88 9.45 8.90
N ASN A 13 23.13 10.64 9.42
CA ASN A 13 22.17 11.74 9.35
C ASN A 13 21.83 12.10 7.89
N ALA A 14 22.81 12.16 6.98
CA ALA A 14 22.55 12.40 5.57
C ALA A 14 21.72 11.28 4.91
N LEU A 15 22.03 10.01 5.21
CA LEU A 15 21.30 8.83 4.75
C LEU A 15 19.85 8.82 5.25
N SER A 16 19.57 9.33 6.45
CA SER A 16 18.20 9.41 6.99
C SER A 16 17.25 10.30 6.15
N PHE A 17 17.79 11.18 5.29
CA PHE A 17 17.00 12.05 4.40
C PHE A 17 16.81 11.46 2.99
N THR A 18 17.31 10.26 2.70
CA THR A 18 17.13 9.57 1.42
C THR A 18 15.99 8.55 1.52
N THR A 19 15.86 7.65 0.53
CA THR A 19 14.94 6.51 0.63
C THR A 19 15.64 5.28 1.21
N PRO A 20 14.91 4.31 1.78
CA PRO A 20 15.44 3.00 2.15
C PRO A 20 16.17 2.30 0.99
N GLN A 21 15.65 2.44 -0.23
CA GLN A 21 16.32 1.91 -1.43
C GLN A 21 17.68 2.57 -1.68
N ASP A 22 17.77 3.89 -1.53
CA ASP A 22 19.03 4.62 -1.72
C ASP A 22 20.04 4.29 -0.62
N VAL A 23 19.59 4.12 0.63
CA VAL A 23 20.46 3.65 1.72
C VAL A 23 21.05 2.28 1.40
N GLY A 24 20.24 1.35 0.88
CA GLY A 24 20.72 0.06 0.40
C GLY A 24 21.81 0.20 -0.66
N ARG A 25 21.62 1.08 -1.65
CA ARG A 25 22.60 1.34 -2.72
C ARG A 25 23.87 2.04 -2.22
N LEU A 26 23.74 2.97 -1.28
CA LEU A 26 24.87 3.72 -0.74
C LEU A 26 25.69 2.88 0.25
N SER A 27 25.09 1.89 0.90
CA SER A 27 25.77 1.02 1.87
C SER A 27 26.98 0.28 1.29
N VAL A 28 26.99 -0.02 -0.02
CA VAL A 28 28.06 -0.77 -0.68
C VAL A 28 29.19 0.11 -1.22
N VAL A 29 29.12 1.43 -1.03
CA VAL A 29 30.12 2.38 -1.56
C VAL A 29 31.44 2.31 -0.77
N SER A 30 31.38 2.15 0.56
CA SER A 30 32.55 2.01 1.42
C SER A 30 32.17 1.45 2.80
N PRO A 31 33.13 0.96 3.60
CA PRO A 31 32.84 0.42 4.94
C PRO A 31 32.18 1.42 5.89
N ILE A 32 32.55 2.70 5.83
CA ILE A 32 31.93 3.74 6.67
C ILE A 32 30.48 4.00 6.27
N PHE A 33 30.16 3.91 4.98
CA PHE A 33 28.77 3.97 4.49
C PHE A 33 27.96 2.75 4.91
N MET A 34 28.55 1.55 4.89
CA MET A 34 27.91 0.35 5.40
C MET A 34 27.55 0.50 6.88
N SER A 35 28.51 0.95 7.71
CA SER A 35 28.29 1.19 9.14
C SER A 35 27.18 2.22 9.39
N ALA A 36 27.24 3.36 8.70
CA ALA A 36 26.21 4.39 8.79
C ALA A 36 24.82 3.89 8.35
N ALA A 37 24.76 3.08 7.29
CA ALA A 37 23.51 2.57 6.72
C ALA A 37 22.77 1.55 7.59
N VAL A 38 23.43 0.96 8.59
CA VAL A 38 22.77 0.04 9.55
C VAL A 38 22.34 0.72 10.84
N SER A 39 22.66 2.01 11.03
CA SER A 39 22.35 2.76 12.25
C SER A 39 20.85 3.00 12.43
N ASP A 40 20.36 2.84 13.67
CA ASP A 40 18.96 3.12 14.01
C ASP A 40 18.54 4.57 13.77
N VAL A 41 19.48 5.53 13.79
CA VAL A 41 19.21 6.94 13.42
C VAL A 41 18.64 7.05 12.00
N VAL A 42 19.13 6.20 11.08
CA VAL A 42 18.65 6.15 9.70
C VAL A 42 17.25 5.53 9.66
N TRP A 43 17.10 4.36 10.26
CA TRP A 43 15.88 3.55 10.13
C TRP A 43 14.71 4.09 10.94
N GLU A 44 14.97 4.78 12.06
CA GLU A 44 13.94 5.54 12.80
C GLU A 44 13.25 6.57 11.90
N ARG A 45 13.97 7.17 10.94
CA ARG A 45 13.41 8.17 10.03
C ARG A 45 12.50 7.57 8.95
N PHE A 46 12.69 6.28 8.64
CA PHE A 46 11.89 5.56 7.64
C PHE A 46 10.65 4.90 8.23
N LEU A 47 10.58 4.77 9.56
CA LEU A 47 9.40 4.28 10.24
C LEU A 47 8.37 5.43 10.39
N PRO A 48 7.06 5.14 10.22
CA PRO A 48 6.03 6.14 10.46
C PRO A 48 6.04 6.66 11.90
N ARG A 49 5.77 7.96 12.09
CA ARG A 49 5.77 8.59 13.43
C ARG A 49 4.69 8.05 14.35
N ASP A 50 3.59 7.60 13.77
CA ASP A 50 2.42 7.02 14.42
C ASP A 50 2.46 5.48 14.42
N LEU A 51 3.62 4.88 14.13
CA LEU A 51 3.79 3.43 14.09
C LEU A 51 3.42 2.76 15.41
N GLU A 52 3.86 3.32 16.54
CA GLU A 52 3.56 2.76 17.85
C GLU A 52 2.06 2.77 18.13
N SER A 53 1.35 3.86 17.79
CA SER A 53 -0.11 3.92 17.92
C SER A 53 -0.81 2.91 17.03
N ILE A 54 -0.34 2.71 15.79
CA ILE A 54 -0.92 1.73 14.86
C ILE A 54 -0.74 0.31 15.40
N LEU A 55 0.49 -0.06 15.77
CA LEU A 55 0.82 -1.42 16.19
C LEU A 55 0.29 -1.78 17.57
N SER A 56 0.11 -0.80 18.45
CA SER A 56 -0.50 -1.01 19.78
C SER A 56 -1.99 -1.38 19.70
N THR A 57 -2.65 -1.19 18.55
CA THR A 57 -4.02 -1.65 18.34
C THR A 57 -4.15 -3.17 18.20
N SER A 58 -3.01 -3.89 18.16
CA SER A 58 -2.96 -5.33 17.92
C SER A 58 -1.94 -6.03 18.85
N PRO A 59 -2.27 -7.21 19.39
CA PRO A 59 -1.32 -8.01 20.18
C PRO A 59 -0.06 -8.36 19.39
N ASP A 60 -0.20 -8.70 18.11
CA ASP A 60 0.93 -9.10 17.27
C ASP A 60 1.81 -7.90 16.89
N GLY A 61 1.21 -6.73 16.69
CA GLY A 61 1.94 -5.47 16.51
C GLY A 61 2.75 -5.09 17.74
N SER A 62 2.16 -5.22 18.92
CA SER A 62 2.85 -4.96 20.21
C SER A 62 4.02 -5.93 20.43
N ARG A 63 3.85 -7.21 20.09
CA ARG A 63 4.93 -8.21 20.15
C ARG A 63 6.05 -7.88 19.18
N LEU A 64 5.73 -7.49 17.95
CA LEU A 64 6.71 -7.11 16.94
C LEU A 64 7.55 -5.90 17.39
N LEU A 65 6.91 -4.90 17.99
CA LEU A 65 7.61 -3.75 18.57
C LEU A 65 8.58 -4.16 19.69
N ALA A 66 8.15 -5.08 20.55
CA ALA A 66 8.95 -5.53 21.69
C ALA A 66 10.09 -6.49 21.30
N SER A 67 9.94 -7.24 20.20
CA SER A 67 10.90 -8.28 19.81
C SER A 67 11.99 -7.81 18.85
N ALA A 68 11.80 -6.69 18.15
CA ALA A 68 12.77 -6.22 17.15
C ALA A 68 14.08 -5.76 17.83
N ALA A 69 15.23 -6.30 17.40
CA ALA A 69 16.53 -5.95 17.94
C ALA A 69 17.08 -4.62 17.39
N SER A 70 16.50 -4.11 16.29
CA SER A 70 16.86 -2.81 15.69
C SER A 70 15.67 -2.20 14.94
N LYS A 71 15.72 -0.89 14.66
CA LYS A 71 14.74 -0.20 13.81
C LYS A 71 14.79 -0.71 12.37
N LYS A 72 15.97 -1.13 11.90
CA LYS A 72 16.15 -1.78 10.59
C LYS A 72 15.39 -3.10 10.50
N GLU A 73 15.55 -3.96 11.51
CA GLU A 73 14.85 -5.25 11.58
C GLU A 73 13.33 -5.05 11.67
N LEU A 74 12.87 -4.11 12.49
CA LEU A 74 11.46 -3.74 12.58
C LEU A 74 10.91 -3.29 11.21
N TYR A 75 11.66 -2.44 10.50
CA TYR A 75 11.28 -1.97 9.17
C TYR A 75 11.09 -3.12 8.18
N PHE A 76 12.07 -4.02 8.05
CA PHE A 76 11.96 -5.15 7.11
C PHE A 76 10.88 -6.14 7.53
N SER A 77 10.71 -6.37 8.83
CA SER A 77 9.61 -7.20 9.34
C SER A 77 8.25 -6.64 8.93
N LEU A 78 8.04 -5.32 8.99
CA LEU A 78 6.81 -4.66 8.52
C LEU A 78 6.65 -4.66 7.00
N CYS A 79 7.74 -4.76 6.24
CA CYS A 79 7.67 -4.90 4.77
C CYS A 79 7.23 -6.31 4.35
N GLU A 80 7.67 -7.32 5.09
CA GLU A 80 7.55 -8.72 4.69
C GLU A 80 6.36 -9.42 5.37
N ASN A 81 6.01 -8.98 6.58
CA ASN A 81 4.94 -9.55 7.40
C ASN A 81 3.92 -8.46 7.76
N PRO A 82 2.93 -8.18 6.90
CA PRO A 82 1.95 -7.15 7.22
C PRO A 82 1.12 -7.54 8.45
N VAL A 83 0.98 -6.60 9.38
CA VAL A 83 0.37 -6.81 10.70
C VAL A 83 -1.13 -6.56 10.63
N LEU A 84 -1.92 -7.44 11.23
CA LEU A 84 -3.36 -7.22 11.39
C LEU A 84 -3.62 -6.19 12.50
N VAL A 85 -4.43 -5.18 12.19
CA VAL A 85 -4.78 -4.06 13.08
C VAL A 85 -6.30 -3.85 13.08
N ASP A 86 -6.80 -3.01 13.99
CA ASP A 86 -8.25 -2.73 14.13
C ASP A 86 -9.09 -4.03 14.24
N ASN A 87 -8.77 -4.83 15.26
CA ASN A 87 -9.39 -6.13 15.53
C ASN A 87 -9.36 -7.10 14.34
N GLY A 88 -8.29 -7.04 13.54
CA GLY A 88 -8.10 -7.92 12.38
C GLY A 88 -8.89 -7.52 11.15
N ARG A 89 -9.58 -6.37 11.16
CA ARG A 89 -10.34 -5.88 10.01
C ARG A 89 -9.48 -5.14 9.00
N LYS A 90 -8.32 -4.66 9.41
CA LYS A 90 -7.36 -3.96 8.55
C LYS A 90 -6.00 -4.63 8.67
N SER A 91 -5.16 -4.41 7.68
CA SER A 91 -3.76 -4.80 7.76
C SER A 91 -2.82 -3.71 7.31
N PHE A 92 -1.65 -3.67 7.92
CA PHE A 92 -0.67 -2.62 7.83
C PHE A 92 0.71 -3.18 7.47
N SER A 93 1.37 -2.56 6.48
CA SER A 93 2.77 -2.83 6.13
C SER A 93 3.44 -1.58 5.58
N LEU A 94 4.74 -1.69 5.28
CA LEU A 94 5.51 -0.66 4.60
C LEU A 94 5.90 -1.11 3.18
N GLU A 95 5.84 -0.19 2.22
CA GLU A 95 6.42 -0.41 0.90
C GLU A 95 7.95 -0.35 0.99
N LYS A 96 8.60 -1.47 0.68
CA LYS A 96 10.02 -1.73 0.95
C LYS A 96 10.97 -0.64 0.43
N LYS A 97 10.71 -0.03 -0.72
CA LYS A 97 11.63 0.93 -1.35
C LYS A 97 11.51 2.34 -0.76
N SER A 98 10.29 2.77 -0.44
CA SER A 98 9.97 4.14 -0.03
C SER A 98 9.69 4.31 1.47
N GLY A 99 9.38 3.23 2.19
CA GLY A 99 8.96 3.25 3.59
C GLY A 99 7.55 3.81 3.80
N LYS A 100 6.78 3.96 2.72
CA LYS A 100 5.42 4.50 2.77
C LYS A 100 4.44 3.41 3.22
N LYS A 101 3.44 3.81 4.00
CA LYS A 101 2.40 2.93 4.54
C LYS A 101 1.60 2.28 3.40
N CYS A 102 1.40 0.97 3.50
CA CYS A 102 0.40 0.20 2.76
C CYS A 102 -0.71 -0.19 3.74
N CYS A 103 -1.97 -0.09 3.32
CA CYS A 103 -3.11 -0.48 4.13
C CYS A 103 -4.04 -1.37 3.32
N ARG A 104 -4.53 -2.46 3.91
CA ARG A 104 -5.58 -3.29 3.31
C ARG A 104 -6.78 -3.36 4.24
N LEU A 105 -7.97 -3.10 3.71
CA LEU A 105 -9.25 -3.27 4.37
C LEU A 105 -9.76 -4.68 4.05
N SER A 106 -10.13 -5.47 5.05
CA SER A 106 -10.74 -6.78 4.85
C SER A 106 -12.15 -6.66 4.29
N ALA A 107 -12.70 -7.74 3.73
CA ALA A 107 -14.09 -7.83 3.31
C ALA A 107 -15.08 -7.48 4.45
N ARG A 108 -14.72 -7.80 5.70
CA ARG A 108 -15.50 -7.46 6.91
C ARG A 108 -15.47 -5.97 7.27
N ASP A 109 -14.55 -5.22 6.68
CA ASP A 109 -14.45 -3.77 6.82
C ASP A 109 -15.12 -3.02 5.66
N LEU A 110 -15.67 -3.76 4.69
CA LEU A 110 -16.40 -3.20 3.53
C LEU A 110 -17.90 -3.14 3.83
N LEU A 111 -18.57 -2.15 3.24
CA LEU A 111 -20.02 -2.14 3.13
C LEU A 111 -20.42 -2.87 1.85
N ILE A 112 -20.87 -4.11 2.01
CA ILE A 112 -21.33 -4.97 0.91
C ILE A 112 -22.86 -4.99 0.92
N THR A 113 -23.49 -4.60 -0.19
CA THR A 113 -24.95 -4.64 -0.30
C THR A 113 -25.46 -6.07 -0.16
N TRP A 114 -26.36 -6.26 0.81
CA TRP A 114 -26.86 -7.56 1.28
C TRP A 114 -25.78 -8.52 1.81
N GLY A 115 -24.60 -8.03 2.23
CA GLY A 115 -23.51 -8.87 2.75
C GLY A 115 -23.89 -9.74 3.95
N ASP A 116 -24.86 -9.30 4.76
CA ASP A 116 -25.36 -10.07 5.92
C ASP A 116 -26.48 -11.06 5.57
N ALA A 117 -26.91 -11.10 4.30
CA ALA A 117 -27.96 -12.00 3.86
C ALA A 117 -27.34 -13.28 3.25
N PRO A 118 -27.44 -14.43 3.95
CA PRO A 118 -26.81 -15.69 3.52
C PRO A 118 -27.39 -16.28 2.22
N ARG A 119 -28.46 -15.68 1.69
CA ARG A 119 -28.98 -16.00 0.35
C ARG A 119 -28.07 -15.46 -0.76
N TYR A 120 -27.35 -14.38 -0.49
CA TYR A 120 -26.62 -13.62 -1.50
C TYR A 120 -25.11 -13.69 -1.30
N TRP A 121 -24.65 -13.81 -0.05
CA TRP A 121 -23.24 -13.85 0.30
C TRP A 121 -22.96 -14.97 1.31
N SER A 122 -21.81 -15.62 1.16
CA SER A 122 -21.22 -16.51 2.16
C SER A 122 -19.96 -15.88 2.72
N TRP A 123 -19.68 -16.11 4.00
CA TRP A 123 -18.46 -15.67 4.65
C TRP A 123 -17.63 -16.91 4.98
N ASN A 124 -16.49 -17.04 4.30
CA ASN A 124 -15.69 -18.26 4.29
C ASN A 124 -14.25 -17.94 4.67
N SER A 125 -13.49 -18.93 5.13
CA SER A 125 -12.03 -18.79 5.27
C SER A 125 -11.34 -19.21 3.96
N ASP A 126 -10.31 -18.46 3.55
CA ASP A 126 -9.44 -18.82 2.42
C ASP A 126 -8.00 -18.98 2.95
N PRO A 127 -7.33 -20.13 2.75
CA PRO A 127 -5.97 -20.36 3.26
C PRO A 127 -4.90 -19.39 2.73
N ALA A 128 -5.14 -18.76 1.58
CA ALA A 128 -4.27 -17.75 1.01
C ALA A 128 -4.70 -16.32 1.40
N SER A 129 -5.81 -16.16 2.12
CA SER A 129 -6.15 -14.87 2.72
C SER A 129 -5.37 -14.66 4.01
N ARG A 130 -5.01 -13.40 4.24
CA ARG A 130 -4.46 -12.98 5.54
C ARG A 130 -5.52 -12.61 6.55
N PHE A 131 -6.78 -12.48 6.13
CA PHE A 131 -7.90 -12.19 7.00
C PHE A 131 -8.64 -13.48 7.36
N PRO A 132 -9.32 -13.53 8.52
CA PRO A 132 -10.05 -14.73 8.95
C PRO A 132 -11.19 -15.12 7.99
N GLU A 133 -11.81 -14.13 7.35
CA GLU A 133 -12.97 -14.29 6.50
C GLU A 133 -12.86 -13.46 5.21
N VAL A 134 -13.32 -14.07 4.11
CA VAL A 134 -13.53 -13.46 2.80
C VAL A 134 -15.01 -13.56 2.44
N ALA A 135 -15.49 -12.67 1.58
CA ALA A 135 -16.90 -12.65 1.15
C ALA A 135 -17.05 -13.32 -0.22
N GLU A 136 -17.77 -14.43 -0.29
CA GLU A 136 -18.11 -15.12 -1.53
C GLU A 136 -19.53 -14.77 -1.97
N LEU A 137 -19.65 -14.27 -3.20
CA LEU A 137 -20.92 -13.93 -3.82
C LEU A 137 -21.63 -15.19 -4.31
N ILE A 138 -22.79 -15.48 -3.72
CA ILE A 138 -23.64 -16.63 -4.12
C ILE A 138 -24.39 -16.32 -5.41
N SER A 139 -25.19 -15.25 -5.44
CA SER A 139 -25.95 -14.84 -6.64
C SER A 139 -26.65 -13.49 -6.42
N VAL A 140 -26.33 -12.44 -7.19
CA VAL A 140 -27.07 -11.15 -7.20
C VAL A 140 -27.17 -10.57 -8.60
N CYS A 141 -28.18 -9.75 -8.89
CA CYS A 141 -28.19 -8.91 -10.09
C CYS A 141 -27.55 -7.54 -9.83
N TRP A 142 -27.84 -6.93 -8.68
CA TRP A 142 -27.23 -5.68 -8.24
C TRP A 142 -26.02 -5.95 -7.34
N LEU A 143 -24.83 -5.55 -7.77
CA LEU A 143 -23.59 -5.69 -7.00
C LEU A 143 -23.09 -4.32 -6.56
N GLU A 144 -22.85 -4.17 -5.27
CA GLU A 144 -22.27 -2.94 -4.72
C GLU A 144 -21.39 -3.23 -3.50
N ILE A 145 -20.15 -2.75 -3.59
CA ILE A 145 -19.15 -2.84 -2.53
C ILE A 145 -18.61 -1.44 -2.31
N ARG A 146 -18.60 -0.97 -1.06
CA ARG A 146 -18.01 0.32 -0.69
C ARG A 146 -16.97 0.13 0.40
N ALA A 147 -15.95 0.98 0.36
CA ALA A 147 -14.98 1.14 1.43
C ALA A 147 -14.86 2.60 1.80
N LYS A 148 -14.56 2.83 3.08
CA LYS A 148 -14.19 4.13 3.60
C LYS A 148 -12.91 3.98 4.41
N ILE A 149 -11.98 4.89 4.20
CA ILE A 149 -10.77 4.96 5.01
C ILE A 149 -10.40 6.42 5.24
N ASN A 150 -9.97 6.70 6.45
CA ASN A 150 -9.42 7.99 6.78
C ASN A 150 -7.95 8.08 6.30
N THR A 151 -7.60 9.18 5.63
CA THR A 151 -6.27 9.37 5.02
C THR A 151 -5.11 9.45 6.00
N SER A 152 -5.33 9.68 7.31
CA SER A 152 -4.28 9.59 8.34
C SER A 152 -3.67 8.18 8.47
N MET A 153 -4.43 7.15 8.10
CA MET A 153 -3.95 5.77 8.02
C MET A 153 -2.91 5.56 6.91
N LEU A 154 -2.81 6.51 5.97
CA LEU A 154 -1.91 6.46 4.83
C LEU A 154 -0.74 7.44 5.01
N SER A 155 0.28 7.33 4.16
CA SER A 155 1.38 8.30 4.17
C SER A 155 0.94 9.60 3.50
N PRO A 156 1.17 10.78 4.10
CA PRO A 156 0.82 12.07 3.50
C PRO A 156 1.71 12.41 2.30
N THR A 157 1.26 13.35 1.48
CA THR A 157 2.00 13.86 0.30
C THR A 157 2.47 12.70 -0.59
N THR A 158 1.61 11.69 -0.74
CA THR A 158 1.92 10.45 -1.45
C THR A 158 0.76 10.13 -2.37
N LEU A 159 1.10 9.86 -3.64
CA LEU A 159 0.15 9.34 -4.61
C LEU A 159 -0.05 7.86 -4.31
N HIS A 160 -1.29 7.47 -4.04
CA HIS A 160 -1.66 6.09 -3.76
C HIS A 160 -2.53 5.56 -4.89
N THR A 161 -2.51 4.24 -5.05
CA THR A 161 -3.42 3.50 -5.91
C THR A 161 -4.19 2.50 -5.04
N ALA A 162 -5.50 2.44 -5.23
CA ALA A 162 -6.38 1.49 -4.57
C ALA A 162 -6.71 0.32 -5.50
N TYR A 163 -6.79 -0.89 -4.95
CA TYR A 163 -7.04 -2.12 -5.67
C TYR A 163 -8.10 -2.96 -4.94
N LEU A 164 -9.11 -3.43 -5.64
CA LEU A 164 -9.96 -4.52 -5.16
C LEU A 164 -9.18 -5.84 -5.26
N VAL A 165 -9.04 -6.57 -4.16
CA VAL A 165 -8.33 -7.85 -4.11
C VAL A 165 -9.37 -8.97 -4.08
N LEU A 166 -9.33 -9.83 -5.10
CA LEU A 166 -10.39 -10.80 -5.34
C LEU A 166 -9.89 -12.10 -5.97
N LYS A 167 -10.75 -13.11 -5.91
CA LYS A 167 -10.66 -14.36 -6.65
C LYS A 167 -12.01 -14.64 -7.27
N PHE A 168 -12.05 -15.69 -8.09
CA PHE A 168 -13.30 -16.28 -8.52
C PHE A 168 -13.31 -17.74 -8.11
N SER A 169 -14.44 -18.15 -7.56
CA SER A 169 -14.73 -19.53 -7.19
C SER A 169 -14.60 -20.43 -8.42
N ARG A 170 -13.80 -21.50 -8.27
CA ARG A 170 -13.60 -22.49 -9.34
C ARG A 170 -14.78 -23.45 -9.46
N GLU A 171 -15.59 -23.56 -8.41
CA GLU A 171 -16.67 -24.55 -8.29
C GLU A 171 -18.01 -24.02 -8.82
N THR A 172 -18.29 -22.73 -8.67
CA THR A 172 -19.61 -22.17 -9.03
C THR A 172 -19.75 -21.71 -10.48
N TYR A 173 -18.67 -21.74 -11.27
CA TYR A 173 -18.53 -21.02 -12.55
C TYR A 173 -18.85 -19.51 -12.37
N CYS A 174 -17.95 -18.62 -12.79
CA CYS A 174 -18.13 -17.18 -12.63
C CYS A 174 -19.13 -16.61 -13.64
N ASP A 175 -20.38 -17.03 -13.55
CA ASP A 175 -21.44 -16.64 -14.48
C ASP A 175 -21.83 -15.17 -14.27
N GLY A 176 -21.95 -14.47 -15.40
CA GLY A 176 -22.35 -13.06 -15.46
C GLY A 176 -21.29 -12.06 -15.00
N LEU A 177 -20.06 -12.51 -14.72
CA LEU A 177 -18.95 -11.60 -14.44
C LEU A 177 -17.99 -11.46 -15.63
N ASP A 178 -17.97 -12.46 -16.50
CA ASP A 178 -17.12 -12.47 -17.69
C ASP A 178 -17.58 -11.43 -18.72
N ASP A 179 -16.63 -10.62 -19.19
CA ASP A 179 -16.78 -9.59 -20.23
C ASP A 179 -17.78 -8.46 -19.88
N GLN A 180 -18.20 -8.38 -18.62
CA GLN A 180 -19.10 -7.33 -18.16
C GLN A 180 -18.32 -6.12 -17.63
N PRO A 181 -18.65 -4.91 -18.09
CA PRO A 181 -18.12 -3.69 -17.52
C PRO A 181 -18.67 -3.49 -16.12
N VAL A 182 -17.82 -3.05 -15.21
CA VAL A 182 -18.19 -2.63 -13.86
C VAL A 182 -17.74 -1.20 -13.62
N GLU A 183 -18.53 -0.44 -12.88
CA GLU A 183 -18.17 0.91 -12.51
C GLU A 183 -17.37 0.90 -11.21
N VAL A 184 -16.24 1.59 -11.22
CA VAL A 184 -15.47 1.88 -10.01
C VAL A 184 -15.38 3.38 -9.84
N ALA A 185 -15.52 3.84 -8.60
CA ALA A 185 -15.46 5.24 -8.27
C ALA A 185 -14.61 5.47 -7.02
N MET A 186 -13.95 6.61 -6.97
CA MET A 186 -13.24 7.08 -5.79
C MET A 186 -13.53 8.56 -5.55
N LYS A 187 -13.64 8.92 -4.28
CA LYS A 187 -13.95 10.27 -3.86
C LYS A 187 -13.26 10.59 -2.54
N LEU A 188 -12.47 11.67 -2.53
CA LEU A 188 -12.00 12.31 -1.31
C LEU A 188 -13.01 13.38 -0.86
N ASP A 189 -13.10 13.61 0.44
CA ASP A 189 -13.94 14.69 0.99
C ASP A 189 -13.65 16.05 0.33
N GLY A 190 -14.70 16.69 -0.16
CA GLY A 190 -14.62 17.99 -0.83
C GLY A 190 -14.08 17.95 -2.28
N GLU A 191 -13.73 16.77 -2.81
CA GLU A 191 -13.34 16.57 -4.21
C GLU A 191 -14.48 15.94 -5.03
N GLU A 192 -14.42 16.11 -6.35
CA GLU A 192 -15.35 15.44 -7.27
C GLU A 192 -15.05 13.94 -7.34
N SER A 193 -16.10 13.14 -7.52
CA SER A 193 -15.94 11.69 -7.71
C SER A 193 -15.29 11.40 -9.05
N CYS A 194 -14.20 10.65 -9.05
CA CYS A 194 -13.64 10.08 -10.27
C CYS A 194 -14.26 8.70 -10.49
N THR A 195 -15.01 8.54 -11.59
CA THR A 195 -15.65 7.27 -11.97
C THR A 195 -15.03 6.75 -13.25
N ARG A 196 -14.81 5.44 -13.34
CA ARG A 196 -14.34 4.76 -14.54
C ARG A 196 -14.92 3.37 -14.64
N THR A 197 -14.83 2.79 -15.83
CA THR A 197 -15.26 1.43 -16.10
C THR A 197 -14.06 0.50 -16.19
N VAL A 198 -14.12 -0.66 -15.55
CA VAL A 198 -13.11 -1.72 -15.61
C VAL A 198 -13.76 -3.05 -15.98
N SER A 199 -12.96 -4.09 -16.25
CA SER A 199 -13.46 -5.45 -16.51
C SER A 199 -12.97 -6.40 -15.42
N TRP A 200 -13.84 -7.32 -14.97
CA TRP A 200 -13.52 -8.37 -13.99
C TRP A 200 -12.45 -9.35 -14.46
N ASN A 201 -12.28 -9.52 -15.76
CA ASN A 201 -11.42 -10.53 -16.34
C ASN A 201 -10.21 -9.98 -17.10
N ALA A 202 -9.95 -8.66 -17.01
CA ALA A 202 -8.81 -8.05 -17.66
C ALA A 202 -7.50 -8.76 -17.32
N GLU A 203 -7.27 -9.13 -16.06
CA GLU A 203 -6.04 -9.80 -15.63
C GLU A 203 -6.04 -11.31 -15.89
N ARG A 204 -7.20 -11.98 -15.85
CA ARG A 204 -7.34 -13.42 -16.17
C ARG A 204 -6.92 -13.73 -17.59
N ARG A 205 -7.28 -12.87 -18.54
CA ARG A 205 -6.92 -13.02 -19.96
C ARG A 205 -5.40 -12.96 -20.19
N TRP A 206 -4.66 -12.40 -19.24
CA TRP A 206 -3.21 -12.20 -19.32
C TRP A 206 -2.44 -13.04 -18.28
N GLY A 207 -3.13 -13.92 -17.55
CA GLY A 207 -2.52 -14.81 -16.55
C GLY A 207 -1.82 -14.06 -15.40
N GLN A 208 -2.23 -12.83 -15.11
CA GLN A 208 -1.64 -12.01 -14.05
C GLN A 208 -2.29 -12.32 -12.70
N GLU A 209 -2.06 -13.53 -12.18
CA GLU A 209 -2.24 -13.76 -10.74
C GLU A 209 -1.04 -13.17 -9.99
N ARG A 210 -1.32 -12.53 -8.85
CA ARG A 210 -0.27 -12.15 -7.91
C ARG A 210 0.43 -13.42 -7.41
N GLY A 211 1.64 -13.26 -6.86
CA GLY A 211 2.38 -14.38 -6.26
C GLY A 211 1.66 -15.07 -5.08
N ASP A 212 0.60 -14.45 -4.53
CA ASP A 212 -0.25 -14.99 -3.46
C ASP A 212 -1.56 -15.64 -3.97
N GLY A 213 -1.75 -15.73 -5.30
CA GLY A 213 -2.92 -16.37 -5.92
C GLY A 213 -4.19 -15.51 -5.94
N TRP A 214 -4.09 -14.23 -5.54
CA TRP A 214 -5.18 -13.26 -5.69
C TRP A 214 -5.05 -12.46 -7.01
N LEU A 215 -6.17 -11.96 -7.51
CA LEU A 215 -6.24 -10.99 -8.59
C LEU A 215 -6.42 -9.59 -8.01
N GLU A 216 -6.03 -8.56 -8.75
CA GLU A 216 -6.26 -7.17 -8.36
C GLU A 216 -7.01 -6.39 -9.45
N ILE A 217 -7.90 -5.50 -9.03
CA ILE A 217 -8.53 -4.56 -9.96
C ILE A 217 -8.25 -3.17 -9.43
N GLU A 218 -7.48 -2.41 -10.18
CA GLU A 218 -7.23 -1.01 -9.86
C GLU A 218 -8.56 -0.25 -9.81
N LEU A 219 -8.83 0.42 -8.71
CA LEU A 219 -9.99 1.29 -8.53
C LEU A 219 -9.66 2.71 -9.03
N GLY A 220 -8.45 3.16 -8.75
CA GLY A 220 -7.84 4.36 -9.30
C GLY A 220 -6.77 4.94 -8.39
N GLU A 221 -6.40 6.19 -8.65
CA GLU A 221 -5.33 6.90 -7.95
C GLU A 221 -5.82 8.15 -7.23
N PHE A 222 -5.21 8.49 -6.09
CA PHE A 222 -5.51 9.69 -5.33
C PHE A 222 -4.29 10.22 -4.57
N LEU A 223 -4.24 11.52 -4.34
CA LEU A 223 -3.12 12.19 -3.68
C LEU A 223 -3.50 12.63 -2.26
N THR A 224 -2.81 12.08 -1.27
CA THR A 224 -2.91 12.52 0.13
C THR A 224 -2.15 13.83 0.35
N LYS A 225 -2.63 14.65 1.30
CA LYS A 225 -2.05 15.97 1.61
C LYS A 225 -1.54 15.99 3.06
N GLU A 226 -0.53 16.80 3.33
CA GLU A 226 0.01 16.95 4.69
C GLU A 226 -0.95 17.72 5.60
N GLY A 227 -1.14 17.24 6.83
CA GLY A 227 -1.97 17.91 7.84
C GLY A 227 -3.48 17.91 7.55
N LYS A 228 -3.93 17.15 6.55
CA LYS A 228 -5.35 16.98 6.23
C LYS A 228 -5.80 15.58 6.59
N ASP A 229 -6.94 15.53 7.28
CA ASP A 229 -7.60 14.30 7.68
C ASP A 229 -8.92 14.17 6.91
N GLU A 230 -8.84 13.66 5.70
CA GLU A 230 -9.95 13.52 4.75
C GLU A 230 -10.41 12.04 4.70
N GLU A 231 -11.71 11.80 4.57
CA GLU A 231 -12.25 10.45 4.28
C GLU A 231 -12.15 10.17 2.78
N LEU A 232 -11.60 9.01 2.43
CA LEU A 232 -11.63 8.45 1.08
C LEU A 232 -12.75 7.41 1.01
N GLU A 233 -13.72 7.64 0.13
CA GLU A 233 -14.72 6.65 -0.27
C GLU A 233 -14.29 5.98 -1.58
N MET A 234 -14.33 4.64 -1.60
CA MET A 234 -14.12 3.82 -2.80
C MET A 234 -15.34 2.97 -3.03
N ARG A 235 -15.76 2.83 -4.29
CA ARG A 235 -16.98 2.13 -4.67
C ARG A 235 -16.72 1.25 -5.88
N VAL A 236 -17.27 0.05 -5.83
CA VAL A 236 -17.39 -0.90 -6.92
C VAL A 236 -18.88 -1.16 -7.10
N PHE A 237 -19.39 -0.98 -8.31
CA PHE A 237 -20.82 -0.98 -8.55
C PHE A 237 -21.19 -1.53 -9.93
N ASP A 238 -22.19 -2.40 -9.95
CA ASP A 238 -22.81 -2.89 -11.16
C ASP A 238 -24.33 -3.02 -10.95
N SER A 239 -25.08 -2.17 -11.66
CA SER A 239 -26.55 -2.09 -11.65
C SER A 239 -27.22 -2.89 -12.76
N SER A 240 -26.46 -3.62 -13.57
CA SER A 240 -27.02 -4.41 -14.66
C SER A 240 -27.97 -5.50 -14.15
N SER A 241 -28.87 -5.93 -15.03
CA SER A 241 -29.89 -6.92 -14.68
C SER A 241 -29.39 -8.37 -14.75
N HIS A 242 -28.16 -8.62 -15.22
CA HIS A 242 -27.62 -9.97 -15.30
C HIS A 242 -27.19 -10.46 -13.91
N TRP A 243 -27.47 -11.73 -13.64
CA TRP A 243 -27.08 -12.39 -12.40
C TRP A 243 -25.58 -12.66 -12.38
N LYS A 244 -24.96 -12.45 -11.22
CA LYS A 244 -23.52 -12.54 -10.95
C LYS A 244 -23.29 -13.49 -9.81
N ARG A 245 -22.30 -14.37 -9.91
CA ARG A 245 -21.94 -15.34 -8.86
C ARG A 245 -20.46 -15.68 -8.88
N GLY A 246 -19.99 -16.26 -7.78
CA GLY A 246 -18.65 -16.81 -7.66
C GLY A 246 -17.54 -15.78 -7.47
N LEU A 247 -17.85 -14.50 -7.25
CA LEU A 247 -16.86 -13.49 -6.85
C LEU A 247 -16.44 -13.73 -5.40
N ILE A 248 -15.15 -13.88 -5.13
CA ILE A 248 -14.60 -13.97 -3.77
C ILE A 248 -13.80 -12.70 -3.50
N VAL A 249 -14.22 -11.91 -2.52
CA VAL A 249 -13.59 -10.64 -2.16
C VAL A 249 -12.77 -10.83 -0.90
N GLU A 250 -11.46 -10.59 -0.98
CA GLU A 250 -10.63 -10.50 0.22
C GLU A 250 -10.77 -9.11 0.87
N GLY A 251 -10.80 -8.06 0.05
CA GLY A 251 -10.72 -6.70 0.56
C GLY A 251 -10.31 -5.66 -0.48
N ILE A 252 -9.92 -4.49 0.02
CA ILE A 252 -9.33 -3.40 -0.79
C ILE A 252 -7.93 -3.08 -0.26
N GLU A 253 -6.93 -3.09 -1.12
CA GLU A 253 -5.55 -2.72 -0.81
C GLU A 253 -5.20 -1.33 -1.37
N ILE A 254 -4.59 -0.51 -0.53
CA ILE A 254 -4.12 0.83 -0.85
C ILE A 254 -2.61 0.85 -0.66
N ARG A 255 -1.90 1.18 -1.74
CA ARG A 255 -0.44 1.20 -1.74
C ARG A 255 0.11 2.43 -2.46
N PRO A 256 1.28 2.94 -2.05
CA PRO A 256 1.93 4.06 -2.72
C PRO A 256 2.28 3.70 -4.18
N LYS A 257 1.99 4.61 -5.11
CA LYS A 257 2.34 4.43 -6.52
C LYS A 257 3.84 4.65 -6.72
N GLN A 258 4.53 3.66 -7.27
CA GLN A 258 5.94 3.80 -7.63
C GLN A 258 6.09 4.87 -8.73
N GLY A 259 7.00 5.84 -8.52
CA GLY A 259 7.33 6.86 -9.51
C GLY A 259 6.64 8.22 -9.35
N ALA A 260 5.78 8.39 -8.34
CA ALA A 260 5.33 9.72 -7.94
C ALA A 260 6.51 10.47 -7.33
N ARG A 261 7.21 11.28 -8.15
CA ARG A 261 8.10 12.31 -7.65
C ARG A 261 7.24 13.22 -6.78
N GLY A 262 7.25 12.98 -5.47
CA GLY A 262 6.64 13.91 -4.54
C GLY A 262 7.15 15.31 -4.87
N ALA A 263 6.26 16.29 -4.80
CA ALA A 263 6.56 17.72 -4.92
C ALA A 263 7.45 18.22 -3.75
N GLY A 264 8.46 17.44 -3.37
CA GLY A 264 9.56 17.76 -2.46
C GLY A 264 10.86 18.04 -3.21
N ARG A 265 10.82 18.40 -4.50
CA ARG A 265 12.00 18.86 -5.26
C ARG A 265 12.58 20.20 -4.79
N SER A 266 12.05 20.74 -3.68
CA SER A 266 12.65 21.87 -2.96
C SER A 266 13.68 21.47 -1.87
N ARG A 267 13.98 20.18 -1.68
CA ARG A 267 15.04 19.76 -0.74
C ARG A 267 16.23 19.03 -1.37
N MET A 268 16.16 18.65 -2.65
CA MET A 268 17.31 18.09 -3.37
C MET A 268 18.27 19.17 -3.90
N HIS A 269 17.88 20.45 -3.90
CA HIS A 269 18.80 21.58 -4.14
C HIS A 269 19.69 21.92 -2.94
N ARG A 270 19.56 21.22 -1.80
CA ARG A 270 20.44 21.40 -0.64
C ARG A 270 21.54 20.35 -0.52
N MET A 271 21.51 19.28 -1.32
CA MET A 271 22.66 18.38 -1.44
C MET A 271 23.64 18.84 -2.52
N GLU A 272 23.19 19.45 -3.62
CA GLU A 272 24.12 20.02 -4.62
C GLU A 272 24.79 21.33 -4.19
N PHE A 273 24.24 22.03 -3.19
CA PHE A 273 24.92 23.18 -2.58
C PHE A 273 25.89 22.79 -1.45
N ILE A 274 25.90 21.52 -1.03
CA ILE A 274 26.83 20.98 -0.03
C ILE A 274 27.87 20.04 -0.69
N LEU A 275 27.54 19.46 -1.85
CA LEU A 275 28.42 18.62 -2.66
C LEU A 275 28.85 19.41 -3.90
N GLY A 276 29.86 20.26 -3.75
CA GLY A 276 30.48 20.98 -4.87
C GLY A 276 31.07 20.03 -5.90
N VAL A 277 30.27 19.63 -6.89
CA VAL A 277 30.72 18.99 -8.12
C VAL A 277 30.47 19.98 -9.25
N GLY A 278 31.40 20.90 -9.44
CA GLY A 278 31.48 21.69 -10.65
C GLY A 278 31.84 20.77 -11.80
N MET A 279 30.89 20.49 -12.70
CA MET A 279 31.20 19.93 -14.01
C MET A 279 32.05 20.94 -14.79
N GLN A 280 33.37 20.74 -14.80
CA GLN A 280 34.23 21.34 -15.83
C GLN A 280 33.98 20.59 -17.15
N LYS A 281 33.49 21.34 -18.15
CA LYS A 281 33.46 20.87 -19.54
C LYS A 281 34.91 20.64 -20.02
N PRO A 282 35.20 19.56 -20.77
CA PRO A 282 36.49 19.43 -21.42
C PRO A 282 36.59 20.47 -22.55
N THR A 283 37.59 21.35 -22.45
CA THR A 283 38.06 22.18 -23.55
C THR A 283 38.83 21.32 -24.53
N SER A 284 38.37 21.30 -25.78
CA SER A 284 39.08 20.77 -26.93
C SER A 284 40.31 21.63 -27.26
N PHE A 285 41.48 21.00 -27.38
CA PHE A 285 42.57 21.41 -28.26
C PHE A 285 43.10 20.15 -28.94
#